data_AF-A0A9E0BP20-F1
#
_entry.id   AF-A0A9E0BP20-F1
#
_cell.length_a   1.000
_cell.length_b   1.000
_cell.length_c   1.000
_cell.angle_alpha   90.00
_cell.angle_beta   90.00
_cell.angle_gamma   90.00
#
_symmetry.space_group_name_H-M   'P 1'
#
loop_
_entity.id
_entity.type
_entity.pdbx_description
1 polymer ?
#
loop_
_entity_poly.entity_id
_entity_poly.type
_entity_poly.pdbx_seq_one_letter_code
_entity_poly.pdbx_strand_id
1 'polypeptide(L)'
;MTSPEDDAPKHEFAFASFDSLEGVPVLSPAPAGTPGYLRLYRAAQRILPGGLIAVVVALAASWLSDHYGAPVMLFALLLGMAVNFVGQDPRCRPGIDFMGRTVLRLGVALLGARITIDQVSSLGGEVLVIAAGGVIVTILAGWGLA
;
A
#
# COMPACT_ATOMS: atom_id res chain seq x y z
N MET A 1 -61.07 -9.96 22.43
CA MET A 1 -59.80 -9.22 22.33
C MET A 1 -58.69 -10.17 22.74
N THR A 2 -57.68 -10.32 21.88
CA THR A 2 -56.34 -10.93 22.08
C THR A 2 -56.22 -12.46 22.20
N SER A 3 -56.11 -13.12 21.05
CA SER A 3 -55.27 -14.31 20.81
C SER A 3 -55.07 -14.44 19.28
N PRO A 4 -54.10 -15.21 18.76
CA PRO A 4 -52.65 -14.99 18.79
C PRO A 4 -52.03 -15.16 17.37
N GLU A 5 -51.25 -14.20 16.87
CA GLU A 5 -50.47 -14.42 15.64
C GLU A 5 -49.20 -13.55 15.67
N ASP A 6 -48.47 -13.70 16.77
CA ASP A 6 -47.02 -13.64 16.73
C ASP A 6 -46.56 -14.92 16.02
N ASP A 7 -45.95 -14.73 14.85
CA ASP A 7 -44.77 -15.44 14.34
C ASP A 7 -44.87 -15.66 12.82
N ALA A 8 -44.48 -14.63 12.06
CA ALA A 8 -44.17 -14.80 10.64
C ALA A 8 -43.10 -13.77 10.23
N PRO A 9 -41.84 -14.18 9.99
CA PRO A 9 -40.78 -13.28 9.57
C PRO A 9 -40.98 -12.92 8.08
N LYS A 10 -41.73 -11.85 7.82
CA LYS A 10 -42.06 -11.37 6.46
C LYS A 10 -40.89 -10.69 5.71
N HIS A 11 -39.70 -10.68 6.28
CA HIS A 11 -38.52 -10.03 5.68
C HIS A 11 -37.50 -11.00 5.09
N GLU A 12 -37.61 -12.30 5.34
CA GLU A 12 -36.62 -13.29 4.89
C GLU A 12 -36.79 -13.68 3.40
N PHE A 13 -38.03 -13.70 2.90
CA PHE A 13 -38.33 -14.11 1.53
C PHE A 13 -38.07 -13.03 0.46
N ALA A 14 -37.96 -11.76 0.85
CA ALA A 14 -37.74 -10.65 -0.08
C ALA A 14 -36.29 -10.59 -0.57
N PHE A 15 -35.30 -10.92 0.29
CA PHE A 15 -33.88 -10.89 -0.08
C PHE A 15 -33.48 -12.05 -1.01
N ALA A 16 -34.16 -13.20 -0.92
CA ALA A 16 -33.86 -14.38 -1.72
C ALA A 16 -34.21 -14.23 -3.22
N SER A 17 -35.18 -13.38 -3.58
CA SER A 17 -35.54 -13.17 -5.00
C SER A 17 -34.60 -12.20 -5.71
N PHE A 18 -33.98 -11.26 -4.99
CA PHE A 18 -32.99 -10.32 -5.56
C PHE A 18 -31.67 -11.04 -5.91
N ASP A 19 -31.27 -12.03 -5.12
CA ASP A 19 -30.08 -12.86 -5.36
C ASP A 19 -30.19 -13.72 -6.64
N SER A 20 -31.42 -14.05 -7.05
CA SER A 20 -31.69 -14.86 -8.27
C SER A 20 -31.73 -14.04 -9.57
N LEU A 21 -31.85 -12.71 -9.48
CA LEU A 21 -31.97 -11.81 -10.64
C LEU A 21 -30.66 -11.07 -10.96
N GLU A 22 -29.71 -11.05 -10.03
CA GLU A 22 -28.35 -10.66 -10.34
C GLU A 22 -27.68 -11.84 -11.04
N GLY A 23 -27.47 -11.73 -12.36
CA GLY A 23 -26.68 -12.66 -13.17
C GLY A 23 -25.20 -12.67 -12.77
N VAL A 24 -24.92 -12.91 -11.50
CA VAL A 24 -23.60 -13.01 -10.92
C VAL A 24 -23.16 -14.44 -11.20
N PRO A 25 -21.99 -14.63 -11.81
CA PRO A 25 -21.40 -15.96 -11.91
C PRO A 25 -21.16 -16.47 -10.49
N VAL A 26 -22.11 -17.28 -10.00
CA VAL A 26 -21.94 -18.17 -8.85
C VAL A 26 -20.56 -18.79 -9.01
N LEU A 27 -19.71 -18.63 -8.00
CA LEU A 27 -18.41 -19.29 -7.95
C LEU A 27 -18.61 -20.75 -8.37
N SER A 28 -18.16 -21.11 -9.57
CA SER A 28 -17.86 -22.50 -9.83
C SER A 28 -16.84 -22.88 -8.76
N PRO A 29 -17.08 -23.93 -7.95
CA PRO A 29 -16.06 -24.40 -7.02
C PRO A 29 -14.79 -24.57 -7.85
N ALA A 30 -13.75 -23.82 -7.48
CA ALA A 30 -12.49 -23.86 -8.20
C ALA A 30 -12.12 -25.34 -8.32
N PRO A 31 -12.02 -25.90 -9.55
CA PRO A 31 -11.84 -27.33 -9.73
C PRO A 31 -10.67 -27.76 -8.84
N ALA A 32 -10.97 -28.71 -7.95
CA ALA A 32 -10.02 -29.28 -7.01
C ALA A 32 -8.85 -29.81 -7.83
N GLY A 33 -7.77 -29.04 -7.89
CA GLY A 33 -6.70 -29.23 -8.88
C GLY A 33 -6.17 -27.96 -9.54
N THR A 34 -6.56 -26.74 -9.12
CA THR A 34 -5.89 -25.53 -9.63
C THR A 34 -4.49 -25.42 -9.01
N PRO A 35 -3.40 -25.63 -9.77
CA PRO A 35 -2.06 -25.66 -9.19
C PRO A 35 -1.66 -24.27 -8.69
N GLY A 36 -0.93 -24.23 -7.56
CA GLY A 36 -0.65 -23.01 -6.79
C GLY A 36 -0.01 -21.87 -7.58
N TYR A 37 0.70 -22.18 -8.67
CA TYR A 37 1.30 -21.19 -9.56
C TYR A 37 0.28 -20.30 -10.28
N LEU A 38 -0.91 -20.81 -10.63
CA LEU A 38 -1.96 -20.00 -11.28
C LEU A 38 -2.63 -19.02 -10.30
N ARG A 39 -2.67 -19.35 -9.00
CA ARG A 39 -3.12 -18.44 -7.94
C ARG A 39 -2.10 -17.33 -7.71
N LEU A 40 -0.81 -17.68 -7.67
CA LEU A 40 0.29 -16.71 -7.61
C LEU A 40 0.29 -15.79 -8.84
N TYR A 41 0.05 -16.35 -10.03
CA TYR A 41 0.01 -15.59 -11.28
C TYR A 41 -1.17 -14.61 -11.32
N ARG A 42 -2.38 -15.02 -10.90
CA ARG A 42 -3.54 -14.09 -10.77
C ARG A 42 -3.35 -13.04 -9.68
N ALA A 43 -2.72 -13.40 -8.56
CA ALA A 43 -2.39 -12.44 -7.50
C ALA A 43 -1.35 -11.43 -8.00
N ALA A 44 -0.30 -11.90 -8.68
CA ALA A 44 0.69 -11.05 -9.34
C ALA A 44 0.05 -10.15 -10.40
N GLN A 45 -0.86 -10.67 -11.24
CA GLN A 45 -1.61 -9.87 -12.22
C GLN A 45 -2.51 -8.79 -11.59
N ARG A 46 -2.93 -8.94 -10.33
CA ARG A 46 -3.69 -7.92 -9.60
C ARG A 46 -2.79 -6.84 -9.00
N ILE A 47 -1.53 -7.15 -8.66
CA ILE A 47 -0.59 -6.23 -8.01
C ILE A 47 0.27 -5.49 -9.06
N LEU A 48 0.55 -6.14 -10.19
CA LEU A 48 1.30 -5.62 -11.33
C LEU A 48 0.81 -4.29 -11.91
N PRO A 49 -0.50 -4.05 -12.15
CA PRO A 49 -0.92 -2.82 -12.83
C PRO A 49 -0.60 -1.56 -12.01
N GLY A 50 -0.84 -1.57 -10.69
CA GLY A 50 -0.48 -0.44 -9.83
C GLY A 50 1.03 -0.28 -9.64
N GLY A 51 1.76 -1.40 -9.54
CA GLY A 51 3.21 -1.38 -9.37
C GLY A 51 3.97 -0.84 -10.59
N LEU A 52 3.56 -1.24 -11.80
CA LEU A 52 4.15 -0.75 -13.06
C LEU A 52 4.02 0.77 -13.18
N ILE A 53 2.87 1.32 -12.81
CA ILE A 53 2.62 2.76 -12.88
C ILE A 53 3.52 3.50 -11.89
N ALA A 54 3.67 3.00 -10.66
CA ALA A 54 4.60 3.56 -9.68
C ALA A 54 6.06 3.55 -10.18
N VAL A 55 6.49 2.46 -10.82
CA VAL A 55 7.84 2.34 -11.39
C VAL A 55 8.05 3.32 -12.54
N VAL A 56 7.08 3.44 -13.45
CA VAL A 56 7.14 4.39 -14.57
C VAL A 56 7.22 5.83 -14.06
N VAL A 57 6.41 6.18 -13.05
CA VAL A 57 6.45 7.49 -12.41
C VAL A 57 7.81 7.77 -11.76
N ALA A 58 8.39 6.79 -11.05
CA ALA A 58 9.70 6.93 -10.43
C ALA A 58 10.82 7.15 -11.47
N LEU A 59 10.79 6.41 -12.58
CA LEU A 59 11.75 6.57 -13.68
C LEU A 59 11.59 7.92 -14.38
N ALA A 60 10.36 8.33 -14.67
CA ALA A 60 10.06 9.62 -15.28
C ALA A 60 10.52 10.79 -14.39
N ALA A 61 10.25 10.72 -13.09
CA ALA A 61 10.69 11.74 -12.12
C ALA A 61 12.22 11.81 -12.01
N SER A 62 12.91 10.67 -12.06
CA SER A 62 14.38 10.61 -12.02
C SER A 62 14.99 11.26 -13.26
N TRP A 63 14.51 10.89 -14.45
CA TRP A 63 14.98 11.45 -15.72
C TRP A 63 14.71 12.96 -15.82
N LEU A 64 13.54 13.40 -15.33
CA LEU A 64 13.18 14.82 -15.31
C LEU A 64 14.07 15.61 -14.34
N SER A 65 14.41 15.03 -13.19
CA SER A 65 15.32 15.65 -12.22
C SER A 65 16.71 15.86 -12.80
N ASP A 66 17.27 14.86 -13.48
CA ASP A 66 18.59 14.97 -14.10
C ASP A 66 18.63 16.05 -15.19
N HIS A 67 17.53 16.26 -15.92
CA HIS A 67 17.47 17.24 -16.99
C HIS A 67 17.20 18.69 -16.51
N TYR A 68 16.38 18.86 -15.46
CA TYR A 68 15.97 20.18 -14.95
C TYR A 68 16.76 20.65 -13.73
N GLY A 69 17.60 19.79 -13.13
CA GLY A 69 18.42 20.12 -11.95
C GLY A 69 17.62 20.35 -10.66
N ALA A 70 16.31 20.12 -10.68
CA ALA A 70 15.45 20.26 -9.52
C ALA A 70 15.34 18.93 -8.73
N PRO A 71 15.04 18.96 -7.42
CA PRO A 71 15.03 17.76 -6.58
C PRO A 71 14.06 16.66 -7.05
N VAL A 72 14.56 15.42 -7.22
CA VAL A 72 13.78 14.22 -7.62
C VAL A 72 12.50 14.06 -6.80
N MET A 73 12.58 14.32 -5.49
CA MET A 73 11.47 14.15 -4.56
C MET A 73 10.28 15.05 -4.92
N LEU A 74 10.52 16.28 -5.40
CA LEU A 74 9.45 17.19 -5.81
C LEU A 74 8.75 16.66 -7.06
N PHE A 75 9.50 16.23 -8.08
CA PHE A 75 8.91 15.66 -9.29
C PHE A 75 8.14 14.37 -9.03
N ALA A 76 8.67 13.48 -8.17
CA ALA A 76 7.99 12.27 -7.78
C ALA A 76 6.65 12.56 -7.06
N LEU A 77 6.63 13.54 -6.15
CA LEU A 77 5.40 13.97 -5.48
C LEU A 77 4.41 14.60 -6.46
N LEU A 78 4.88 15.44 -7.38
CA LEU A 78 4.04 16.16 -8.33
C LEU A 78 3.42 15.21 -9.37
N LEU A 79 4.22 14.29 -9.93
CA LEU A 79 3.70 13.20 -10.78
C LEU A 79 2.76 12.29 -9.99
N GLY A 80 3.11 11.94 -8.74
CA GLY A 80 2.28 11.10 -7.88
C GLY A 80 0.90 11.71 -7.60
N MET A 81 0.84 13.02 -7.37
CA MET A 81 -0.43 13.75 -7.24
C MET A 81 -1.20 13.76 -8.57
N ALA A 82 -0.51 13.93 -9.70
CA ALA A 82 -1.14 13.91 -11.03
C ALA A 82 -1.75 12.55 -11.37
N VAL A 83 -1.12 11.44 -10.97
CA VAL A 83 -1.61 10.07 -11.21
C VAL A 83 -2.49 9.51 -10.09
N ASN A 84 -2.89 10.33 -9.11
CA ASN A 84 -3.70 9.88 -7.96
C ASN A 84 -5.05 9.25 -8.37
N PHE A 85 -5.63 9.66 -9.50
CA PHE A 85 -6.87 9.09 -10.02
C PHE A 85 -6.74 7.59 -10.37
N VAL A 86 -5.56 7.16 -10.82
CA VAL A 86 -5.26 5.74 -11.10
C VAL A 86 -5.31 4.90 -9.83
N GLY A 87 -4.96 5.51 -8.69
CA GLY A 87 -5.04 4.87 -7.38
C GLY A 87 -6.46 4.65 -6.87
N GLN A 88 -7.47 5.28 -7.48
CA GLN A 88 -8.87 5.10 -7.13
C GLN A 88 -9.52 3.90 -7.83
N ASP A 89 -8.90 3.35 -8.88
CA ASP A 89 -9.39 2.14 -9.55
C ASP A 89 -9.16 0.90 -8.66
N PRO A 90 -10.20 0.08 -8.38
CA PRO A 90 -10.09 -1.13 -7.57
C PRO A 90 -9.07 -2.16 -8.09
N ARG A 91 -8.68 -2.10 -9.38
CA ARG A 91 -7.67 -2.99 -9.96
C ARG A 91 -6.24 -2.54 -9.65
N CYS A 92 -6.00 -1.26 -9.42
CA CYS A 92 -4.67 -0.68 -9.20
C CYS A 92 -4.32 -0.47 -7.73
N ARG A 93 -5.34 -0.33 -6.87
CA ARG A 93 -5.22 -0.14 -5.43
C ARG A 93 -4.32 -1.16 -4.70
N PRO A 94 -4.41 -2.50 -4.95
CA PRO A 94 -3.56 -3.46 -4.23
C PRO A 94 -2.06 -3.33 -4.59
N GLY A 95 -1.74 -2.87 -5.81
CA GLY A 95 -0.36 -2.62 -6.23
C GLY A 95 0.25 -1.39 -5.55
N ILE A 96 -0.51 -0.31 -5.47
CA ILE A 96 -0.05 0.95 -4.87
C ILE A 96 0.15 0.81 -3.36
N ASP A 97 -0.75 0.13 -2.65
CA ASP A 97 -0.62 -0.06 -1.19
C ASP A 97 0.59 -0.95 -0.85
N PHE A 98 0.90 -1.95 -1.69
CA PHE A 98 2.12 -2.74 -1.57
C PHE A 98 3.39 -1.90 -1.75
N MET A 99 3.42 -1.04 -2.78
CA MET A 99 4.56 -0.14 -3.03
C MET A 99 4.73 0.88 -1.89
N GLY A 100 3.64 1.50 -1.44
CA GLY A 100 3.66 2.54 -0.41
C GLY A 100 4.04 2.04 1.00
N ARG A 101 3.86 0.76 1.29
CA ARG A 101 4.20 0.18 2.60
C ARG A 101 5.44 -0.69 2.54
N THR A 102 5.42 -1.73 1.70
CA THR A 102 6.48 -2.74 1.68
C THR A 102 7.74 -2.19 1.04
N VAL A 103 7.62 -1.65 -0.16
CA VAL A 103 8.78 -1.14 -0.91
C VAL A 103 9.34 0.12 -0.25
N LEU A 104 8.48 1.01 0.24
CA LEU A 104 8.93 2.19 1.00
C LEU A 104 9.71 1.80 2.27
N ARG A 105 9.19 0.87 3.09
CA ARG A 105 9.89 0.40 4.30
C ARG A 105 11.20 -0.29 3.96
N LEU A 106 11.21 -1.12 2.92
CA LEU A 106 12.42 -1.76 2.44
C LEU A 106 13.47 -0.72 2.00
N GLY A 107 13.04 0.31 1.27
CA GLY A 107 13.90 1.42 0.85
C GLY A 107 14.50 2.18 2.02
N VAL A 108 13.69 2.57 3.00
CA VAL A 108 14.17 3.28 4.20
C VAL A 108 15.11 2.42 5.04
N ALA A 109 14.82 1.12 5.18
CA ALA A 109 15.69 0.19 5.90
C ALA A 109 17.05 0.01 5.21
N LEU A 110 17.06 -0.14 3.88
CA LEU A 110 18.29 -0.24 3.08
C LEU A 110 19.09 1.07 3.10
N LEU A 111 18.40 2.21 3.01
CA LEU A 111 19.03 3.52 3.08
C LEU A 111 19.68 3.74 4.46
N GLY A 112 18.98 3.40 5.55
CA GLY A 112 19.51 3.43 6.91
C GLY A 112 20.70 2.50 7.10
N ALA A 113 20.64 1.27 6.56
CA ALA A 113 21.75 0.32 6.60
C ALA A 113 22.99 0.87 5.88
N ARG A 114 22.83 1.44 4.67
CA ARG A 114 23.92 2.08 3.91
C ARG A 114 24.57 3.20 4.70
N ILE A 115 23.77 4.12 5.24
CA ILE A 115 24.25 5.27 6.01
C ILE A 115 24.98 4.79 7.28
N THR A 116 24.42 3.81 7.98
CA THR A 116 25.01 3.29 9.23
C THR A 116 26.36 2.64 8.96
N ILE A 117 26.49 1.83 7.90
CA ILE A 117 27.78 1.22 7.52
C ILE A 117 28.85 2.29 7.26
N ASP A 118 28.47 3.34 6.51
CA ASP A 118 29.36 4.46 6.19
C ASP A 118 29.79 5.25 7.43
N GLN A 119 28.83 5.57 8.31
CA GLN A 119 29.07 6.26 9.58
C GLN A 119 29.92 5.44 10.55
N VAL A 120 29.65 4.14 10.70
CA VAL A 120 30.41 3.24 11.58
C VAL A 120 31.86 3.11 11.09
N SER A 121 32.08 3.09 9.77
CA SER A 121 33.44 2.98 9.21
C SER A 121 34.28 4.26 9.37
N SER A 122 33.63 5.43 9.39
CA SER A 122 34.30 6.73 9.38
C SER A 122 34.44 7.36 10.76
N LEU A 123 33.44 7.23 11.63
CA LEU A 123 33.40 7.84 12.96
C LEU A 123 33.18 6.83 14.12
N GLY A 124 32.87 5.56 13.83
CA GLY A 124 32.68 4.53 14.86
C GLY A 124 31.40 4.70 15.68
N GLY A 125 31.38 4.17 16.91
CA GLY A 125 30.21 4.14 17.80
C GLY A 125 29.76 5.50 18.33
N GLU A 126 30.56 6.56 18.18
CA GLU A 126 30.27 7.91 18.67
C GLU A 126 29.07 8.54 17.95
N VAL A 127 28.97 8.39 16.63
CA VAL A 127 27.83 8.89 15.84
C VAL A 127 26.51 8.27 16.30
N LEU A 128 26.53 7.00 16.71
CA LEU A 128 25.33 6.31 17.19
C LEU A 128 24.85 6.92 18.52
N VAL A 129 25.76 7.26 19.43
CA VAL A 129 25.43 7.90 20.71
C VAL A 129 24.88 9.32 20.50
N ILE A 130 25.51 10.10 19.61
CA ILE A 130 25.04 11.46 19.30
C ILE A 130 23.66 11.43 18.64
N ALA A 131 23.43 10.52 17.69
CA ALA A 131 22.13 10.36 17.04
C ALA A 131 21.05 9.92 18.03
N ALA A 132 21.32 8.89 18.85
CA ALA A 132 20.39 8.42 19.88
C ALA A 132 20.08 9.52 20.91
N GLY A 133 21.10 10.23 21.38
CA GLY A 133 20.96 11.37 22.29
C GLY A 133 20.11 12.49 21.69
N GLY A 134 20.37 12.85 20.43
CA GLY A 134 19.60 13.86 19.71
C GLY A 134 18.11 13.50 19.59
N VAL A 135 17.80 12.25 19.25
CA VAL A 135 16.42 11.74 19.17
C VAL A 135 15.73 11.76 20.53
N ILE A 136 16.41 11.30 21.60
CA ILE A 136 15.85 11.34 22.96
C ILE A 136 15.57 12.78 23.39
N VAL A 137 16.51 13.69 23.16
CA VAL A 137 16.35 15.11 23.52
C VAL A 137 15.21 15.74 22.73
N THR A 138 15.06 15.46 21.43
CA THR A 138 13.93 16.00 20.65
C THR A 138 12.59 15.45 21.09
N ILE A 139 12.51 14.16 21.45
CA ILE A 139 11.28 13.55 21.98
C ILE A 139 10.92 14.17 23.33
N LEU A 140 11.88 14.32 24.25
CA LEU A 140 11.66 14.93 25.56
C LEU A 140 11.29 16.40 25.45
N ALA A 141 11.94 17.14 24.55
CA ALA A 141 11.60 18.54 24.28
C ALA A 141 10.18 18.66 23.72
N GLY A 142 9.80 17.79 22.76
CA GLY A 142 8.45 17.76 22.22
C GLY A 142 7.39 17.43 23.28
N TRP A 143 7.70 16.53 24.22
CA TRP A 143 6.81 16.19 25.32
C TRP A 143 6.71 17.30 26.38
N GLY A 144 7.81 18.01 26.67
CA GLY A 144 7.82 19.11 27.62
C GLY A 144 7.20 20.43 27.08
N LEU A 145 7.04 20.54 25.76
CA LEU A 145 6.39 21.68 25.10
C LEU A 145 4.90 21.45 24.79
N ALA A 146 4.38 20.25 25.05
CA ALA A 146 2.99 19.85 24.88
C ALA A 146 2.20 19.99 26.18
#